data_AF-A0A7S1AXP6-F1
#
_entry.id   AF-A0A7S1AXP6-F1
#
_cell.length_a   1.000
_cell.length_b   1.000
_cell.length_c   1.000
_cell.angle_alpha   90.00
_cell.angle_beta   90.00
_cell.angle_gamma   90.00
#
_symmetry.space_group_name_H-M   'P 1'
#
loop_
_entity.id
_entity.type
_entity.pdbx_description
1 polymer ?
#
loop_
_entity_poly.entity_id
_entity_poly.type
_entity_poly.pdbx_seq_one_letter_code
_entity_poly.pdbx_strand_id
1 'polypeptide(L)'
;EQMLDKLHADLYSDAEHLLYLDTDTVLVRDLTREQLFDDAGQPYLCYRSVAKCGEDCEMWMQEHVKPMLGEGEMLDHEFMCLGEAFPRYLYAHLRSTVEEWKGTEWQKFTSTARAGGASPWAEPYNVGGFTEFNTMGALMWRDFHERAHW
;
A
#
# COMPACT_ATOMS: atom_id res chain seq x y z
N GLU A 1 -14.82 0.54 -5.57
CA GLU A 1 -14.59 -0.29 -4.36
C GLU A 1 -13.24 0.17 -3.84
N GLN A 2 -13.14 0.52 -2.56
CA GLN A 2 -12.06 1.39 -2.05
C GLN A 2 -10.67 0.82 -2.34
N MET A 3 -10.49 -0.50 -2.21
CA MET A 3 -9.21 -1.15 -2.48
C MET A 3 -8.85 -1.05 -3.97
N LEU A 4 -9.76 -1.38 -4.88
CA LEU A 4 -9.52 -1.25 -6.32
C LEU A 4 -9.23 0.19 -6.74
N ASP A 5 -9.95 1.14 -6.17
CA ASP A 5 -9.79 2.56 -6.50
C ASP A 5 -8.41 3.07 -6.03
N LYS A 6 -7.96 2.66 -4.83
CA LYS A 6 -6.59 2.93 -4.34
C LYS A 6 -5.54 2.25 -5.22
N LEU A 7 -5.71 0.96 -5.56
CA LEU A 7 -4.72 0.23 -6.36
C LEU A 7 -4.56 0.74 -7.79
N HIS A 8 -5.53 1.51 -8.30
CA HIS A 8 -5.53 2.05 -9.65
C HIS A 8 -5.46 3.58 -9.69
N ALA A 9 -5.16 4.25 -8.58
CA ALA A 9 -5.17 5.71 -8.55
C ALA A 9 -4.19 6.35 -9.54
N ASP A 10 -3.07 5.66 -9.83
CA ASP A 10 -2.08 6.05 -10.84
C ASP A 10 -2.62 6.10 -12.28
N LEU A 11 -3.80 5.51 -12.53
CA LEU A 11 -4.47 5.56 -13.83
C LEU A 11 -5.32 6.83 -14.00
N TYR A 12 -5.64 7.53 -12.90
CA TYR A 12 -6.49 8.73 -12.91
C TYR A 12 -5.67 10.03 -12.80
N SER A 13 -4.35 9.93 -12.74
CA SER A 13 -3.45 11.08 -12.59
C SER A 13 -2.17 10.88 -13.40
N ASP A 14 -1.57 11.97 -13.87
CA ASP A 14 -0.24 12.01 -14.47
C ASP A 14 0.87 12.39 -13.48
N ALA A 15 0.52 12.65 -12.21
CA ALA A 15 1.46 13.00 -11.16
C ALA A 15 2.53 11.91 -10.92
N GLU A 16 3.75 12.33 -10.63
CA GLU A 16 4.87 11.42 -10.32
C GLU A 16 4.68 10.68 -9.00
N HIS A 17 3.99 11.31 -8.05
CA HIS A 17 3.69 10.78 -6.74
C HIS A 17 2.22 10.96 -6.44
N LEU A 18 1.66 10.01 -5.71
CA LEU A 18 0.27 10.02 -5.28
C LEU A 18 0.25 9.92 -3.76
N LEU A 19 -0.37 10.93 -3.16
CA LEU A 19 -0.64 11.00 -1.73
C LEU A 19 -2.04 10.45 -1.45
N TYR A 20 -2.15 9.58 -0.46
CA TYR A 20 -3.45 9.16 0.06
C TYR A 20 -3.78 9.86 1.35
N LEU A 21 -5.02 10.35 1.41
CA LEU A 21 -5.68 10.76 2.62
C LEU A 21 -6.99 9.99 2.66
N ASP A 22 -7.15 9.15 3.67
CA ASP A 22 -8.43 8.49 3.88
C ASP A 22 -9.48 9.55 4.21
N THR A 23 -10.75 9.25 3.89
CA THR A 23 -11.85 10.23 4.02
C THR A 23 -12.13 10.65 5.46
N ASP A 24 -11.60 9.92 6.44
CA ASP A 24 -11.63 10.20 7.87
C ASP A 24 -10.37 10.89 8.39
N THR A 25 -9.43 11.26 7.50
CA THR A 25 -8.23 12.02 7.85
C THR A 25 -8.54 13.52 7.97
N VAL A 26 -8.10 14.14 9.07
CA VAL A 26 -8.17 15.59 9.29
C VAL A 26 -6.76 16.18 9.27
N LEU A 27 -6.49 17.06 8.31
CA LEU A 27 -5.25 17.84 8.29
C LEU A 27 -5.39 19.04 9.24
N VAL A 28 -4.60 19.05 10.31
CA VAL A 28 -4.59 20.14 11.31
C VAL A 28 -3.67 21.31 10.92
N ARG A 29 -2.90 21.15 9.85
CA ARG A 29 -1.98 22.14 9.27
C ARG A 29 -1.89 21.90 7.77
N ASP A 30 -1.38 22.89 7.05
CA ASP A 30 -1.09 22.76 5.62
C ASP A 30 -0.10 21.62 5.40
N LEU A 31 -0.40 20.79 4.41
CA LEU A 31 0.48 19.75 3.91
C LEU A 31 1.34 20.34 2.79
N THR A 32 2.65 20.40 3.02
CA THR A 32 3.59 21.02 2.07
C THR A 32 4.50 20.00 1.42
N ARG A 33 5.12 20.36 0.30
CA ARG A 33 6.04 19.46 -0.42
C ARG A 33 7.24 19.09 0.45
N GLU A 34 7.77 20.03 1.22
CA GLU A 34 8.96 19.86 2.07
C GLU A 34 8.69 18.91 3.25
N GLN A 35 7.42 18.64 3.58
CA GLN A 35 7.05 17.63 4.57
C GLN A 35 7.01 16.22 3.97
N LEU A 36 6.86 16.11 2.65
CA LEU A 36 6.66 14.85 1.93
C LEU A 36 7.93 14.39 1.20
N PHE A 37 8.81 15.31 0.85
CA PHE A 37 9.98 15.05 0.01
C PHE A 37 11.22 15.77 0.54
N ASP A 38 12.37 15.11 0.37
CA ASP A 38 13.67 15.73 0.62
C ASP A 38 14.09 16.70 -0.52
N ASP A 39 15.26 17.33 -0.36
CA ASP A 39 15.81 18.28 -1.33
C ASP A 39 16.12 17.63 -2.70
N ALA A 40 16.29 16.30 -2.75
CA ALA A 40 16.50 15.54 -3.98
C ALA A 40 15.17 15.08 -4.62
N GLY A 41 14.04 15.33 -3.95
CA GLY A 41 12.71 14.92 -4.38
C GLY A 41 12.36 13.46 -4.05
N GLN A 42 13.14 12.80 -3.18
CA GLN A 42 12.78 11.46 -2.68
C GLN A 42 11.68 11.57 -1.62
N PRO A 43 10.68 10.68 -1.63
CA PRO A 43 9.62 10.69 -0.63
C PRO A 43 10.17 10.31 0.75
N TYR A 44 9.72 11.03 1.78
CA TYR A 44 9.81 10.58 3.17
C TYR A 44 8.76 9.51 3.40
N LEU A 45 9.20 8.29 3.69
CA LEU A 45 8.36 7.19 4.15
C LEU A 45 8.76 6.88 5.57
N CYS A 46 7.81 6.48 6.41
CA CYS A 46 8.13 6.02 7.75
C CYS A 46 7.71 4.59 7.99
N TYR A 47 8.34 4.05 9.02
CA TYR A 47 8.12 2.71 9.45
C TYR A 47 8.28 2.63 10.96
N ARG A 48 7.65 1.60 11.55
CA ARG A 48 7.84 1.26 12.96
C ARG A 48 8.01 -0.23 13.11
N SER A 49 8.70 -0.66 14.15
CA SER A 49 8.89 -2.08 14.42
C SER A 49 7.56 -2.77 14.75
N VAL A 50 7.30 -3.89 14.10
CA VAL A 50 6.13 -4.75 14.37
C VAL A 50 6.08 -5.16 15.84
N ALA A 51 7.23 -5.51 16.42
CA ALA A 51 7.36 -5.87 17.83
C ALA A 51 6.97 -4.73 18.82
N LYS A 52 6.77 -3.50 18.33
CA LYS A 52 6.46 -2.32 19.16
C LYS A 52 5.12 -1.67 18.84
N CYS A 53 4.43 -2.09 17.78
CA CYS A 53 3.22 -1.40 17.29
C CYS A 53 1.89 -1.97 17.80
N GLY A 54 1.92 -3.08 18.55
CA GLY A 54 0.74 -3.71 19.15
C GLY A 54 0.10 -4.81 18.29
N GLU A 55 -0.87 -5.50 18.88
CA GLU A 55 -1.47 -6.73 18.31
C GLU A 55 -2.11 -6.52 16.94
N ASP A 56 -2.89 -5.44 16.76
CA ASP A 56 -3.58 -5.18 15.49
C ASP A 56 -2.58 -4.98 14.34
N CYS A 57 -1.50 -4.27 14.60
CA CYS A 57 -0.46 -4.01 13.62
C CYS A 57 0.34 -5.27 13.28
N GLU A 58 0.67 -6.09 14.28
CA GLU A 58 1.29 -7.39 14.07
C GLU A 58 0.40 -8.31 13.23
N MET A 59 -0.91 -8.35 13.52
CA MET A 59 -1.89 -9.09 12.73
C MET A 59 -1.88 -8.63 11.26
N TRP A 60 -1.92 -7.31 10.99
CA TRP A 60 -1.85 -6.81 9.62
C TRP A 60 -0.58 -7.26 8.88
N MET A 61 0.57 -7.20 9.54
CA MET A 61 1.83 -7.61 8.90
C MET A 61 1.93 -9.11 8.70
N GLN A 62 1.60 -9.91 9.72
CA GLN A 62 1.82 -11.36 9.72
C GLN A 62 0.71 -12.12 8.99
N GLU A 63 -0.53 -11.66 9.00
CA GLU A 63 -1.68 -12.36 8.41
C GLU A 63 -2.08 -11.84 7.02
N HIS A 64 -1.63 -10.64 6.64
CA HIS A 64 -2.00 -10.02 5.36
C HIS A 64 -0.80 -9.74 4.44
N VAL A 65 0.26 -9.08 4.95
CA VAL A 65 1.41 -8.71 4.10
C VAL A 65 2.34 -9.91 3.88
N LYS A 66 2.71 -10.61 4.95
CA LYS A 66 3.64 -11.75 4.93
C LYS A 66 3.18 -12.90 4.02
N PRO A 67 1.91 -13.35 4.01
CA PRO A 67 1.49 -14.42 3.12
C PRO A 67 1.64 -14.10 1.63
N MET A 68 1.62 -12.81 1.28
CA MET A 68 1.82 -12.34 -0.10
C MET A 68 3.30 -12.16 -0.45
N LEU A 69 4.08 -11.56 0.45
CA LEU A 69 5.47 -11.17 0.15
C LEU A 69 6.52 -12.22 0.57
N GLY A 70 6.13 -13.24 1.35
CA GLY A 70 7.00 -14.33 1.78
C GLY A 70 7.82 -13.99 3.03
N GLU A 71 9.13 -13.87 2.86
CA GLU A 71 10.08 -13.63 3.96
C GLU A 71 10.96 -12.40 3.65
N GLY A 72 11.39 -11.68 4.70
CA GLY A 72 12.36 -10.60 4.59
C GLY A 72 12.21 -9.55 5.70
N GLU A 73 13.24 -8.71 5.85
CA GLU A 73 13.32 -7.67 6.90
C GLU A 73 12.16 -6.67 6.85
N MET A 74 11.64 -6.39 5.65
CA MET A 74 10.47 -5.52 5.50
C MET A 74 9.25 -5.97 6.31
N LEU A 75 9.17 -7.26 6.69
CA LEU A 75 8.06 -7.81 7.47
C LEU A 75 8.20 -7.59 8.97
N ASP A 76 9.37 -7.12 9.44
CA ASP A 76 9.60 -6.70 10.82
C ASP A 76 9.20 -5.23 11.05
N HIS A 77 8.68 -4.60 10.01
CA HIS A 77 8.31 -3.19 9.95
C HIS A 77 6.86 -3.03 9.49
N GLU A 78 6.14 -2.10 10.11
CA GLU A 78 4.83 -1.64 9.67
C GLU A 78 4.96 -0.23 9.09
N PHE A 79 4.20 0.05 8.04
CA PHE A 79 4.35 1.22 7.17
C PHE A 79 3.06 2.04 7.07
N MET A 80 2.13 1.89 8.01
CA MET A 80 0.88 2.66 8.01
C MET A 80 1.11 4.01 8.68
N CYS A 81 1.88 4.84 8.02
CA CYS A 81 2.06 6.23 8.36
C CYS A 81 1.08 7.10 7.56
N LEU A 82 0.35 7.99 8.23
CA LEU A 82 -0.61 8.87 7.56
C LEU A 82 0.12 9.94 6.74
N GLY A 83 -0.34 10.14 5.51
CA GLY A 83 0.11 11.24 4.66
C GLY A 83 1.37 10.95 3.84
N GLU A 84 1.64 9.69 3.50
CA GLU A 84 2.76 9.34 2.63
C GLU A 84 2.45 9.52 1.14
N ALA A 85 3.43 10.01 0.39
CA ALA A 85 3.36 10.17 -1.05
C ALA A 85 4.13 9.05 -1.76
N PHE A 86 3.41 8.08 -2.31
CA PHE A 86 4.02 6.95 -3.00
C PHE A 86 4.31 7.27 -4.46
N PRO A 87 5.46 6.80 -5.00
CA PRO A 87 5.79 7.02 -6.38
C PRO A 87 4.87 6.23 -7.32
N ARG A 88 4.52 6.83 -8.46
CA ARG A 88 3.57 6.26 -9.42
C ARG A 88 3.95 4.86 -9.93
N TYR A 89 5.23 4.58 -10.08
CA TYR A 89 5.70 3.26 -10.57
C TYR A 89 5.35 2.12 -9.60
N LEU A 90 5.19 2.41 -8.31
CA LEU A 90 4.90 1.40 -7.29
C LEU A 90 3.53 0.75 -7.48
N TYR A 91 2.55 1.48 -8.03
CA TYR A 91 1.19 0.96 -8.21
C TYR A 91 1.12 -0.17 -9.24
N ALA A 92 1.86 -0.05 -10.34
CA ALA A 92 1.97 -1.13 -11.31
C ALA A 92 2.64 -2.35 -10.68
N HIS A 93 3.68 -2.14 -9.87
CA HIS A 93 4.39 -3.21 -9.16
C HIS A 93 3.51 -3.91 -8.11
N LEU A 94 2.74 -3.15 -7.35
CA LEU A 94 1.75 -3.65 -6.40
C LEU A 94 0.70 -4.50 -7.12
N ARG A 95 0.11 -4.01 -8.20
CA ARG A 95 -0.90 -4.76 -8.96
C ARG A 95 -0.36 -6.07 -9.50
N SER A 96 0.85 -6.07 -10.05
CA SER A 96 1.50 -7.31 -10.53
C SER A 96 1.73 -8.28 -9.38
N THR A 97 2.18 -7.81 -8.22
CA THR A 97 2.42 -8.64 -7.03
C THR A 97 1.11 -9.28 -6.52
N VAL A 98 0.03 -8.50 -6.45
CA VAL A 98 -1.30 -9.01 -6.06
C VAL A 98 -1.81 -10.02 -7.08
N GLU A 99 -1.63 -9.75 -8.37
CA GLU A 99 -2.03 -10.67 -9.44
C GLU A 99 -1.24 -11.97 -9.42
N GLU A 100 0.06 -11.94 -9.15
CA GLU A 100 0.89 -13.15 -8.99
C GLU A 100 0.45 -14.00 -7.80
N TRP A 101 0.08 -13.35 -6.70
CA TRP A 101 -0.31 -14.04 -5.47
C TRP A 101 -1.74 -14.59 -5.50
N LYS A 102 -2.72 -13.77 -5.91
CA LYS A 102 -4.14 -14.12 -5.94
C LYS A 102 -4.59 -14.76 -7.25
N GLY A 103 -3.82 -14.58 -8.32
CA GLY A 103 -4.06 -15.19 -9.63
C GLY A 103 -5.48 -14.92 -10.16
N THR A 104 -6.14 -16.01 -10.54
CA THR A 104 -7.43 -15.98 -11.25
C THR A 104 -8.55 -15.31 -10.45
N GLU A 105 -8.54 -15.40 -9.11
CA GLU A 105 -9.58 -14.81 -8.27
C GLU A 105 -9.55 -13.29 -8.33
N TRP A 106 -8.35 -12.71 -8.28
CA TRP A 106 -8.14 -11.28 -8.45
C TRP A 106 -8.55 -10.78 -9.85
N GLN A 107 -8.19 -11.52 -10.89
CA GLN A 107 -8.58 -11.20 -12.27
C GLN A 107 -10.11 -11.22 -12.46
N LYS A 108 -10.79 -12.19 -11.84
CA LYS A 108 -12.26 -12.27 -11.88
C LYS A 108 -12.92 -11.10 -11.14
N PHE A 109 -12.38 -10.73 -9.99
CA PHE A 109 -12.91 -9.60 -9.22
C PHE A 109 -12.71 -8.26 -9.94
N THR A 110 -11.50 -7.99 -10.42
CA THR A 110 -11.20 -6.75 -11.17
C THR A 110 -12.05 -6.63 -12.44
N SER A 111 -12.23 -7.72 -13.20
CA SER A 111 -13.09 -7.72 -14.39
C SER A 111 -14.56 -7.50 -14.06
N THR A 112 -15.08 -8.14 -13.00
CA THR A 112 -16.46 -7.94 -12.52
C THR A 112 -16.69 -6.49 -12.09
N ALA A 113 -15.76 -5.93 -11.31
CA ALA A 113 -15.83 -4.56 -10.84
C ALA A 113 -15.98 -3.54 -11.99
N ARG A 114 -15.22 -3.74 -13.07
CA ARG A 114 -15.24 -2.88 -14.26
C ARG A 114 -16.52 -3.03 -15.10
N ALA A 115 -17.17 -4.19 -15.07
CA ALA A 115 -18.32 -4.49 -15.92
C ALA A 115 -19.67 -3.94 -15.42
N GLY A 116 -19.77 -3.59 -14.13
CA GLY A 116 -21.05 -3.11 -13.57
C GLY A 116 -21.02 -2.72 -12.09
N GLY A 117 -19.83 -2.52 -11.52
CA GLY A 117 -19.63 -2.32 -10.08
C GLY A 117 -19.22 -3.61 -9.37
N ALA A 118 -18.43 -3.48 -8.31
CA ALA A 118 -17.96 -4.60 -7.50
C ALA A 118 -18.76 -4.69 -6.20
N SER A 119 -19.12 -5.91 -5.79
CA SER A 119 -19.32 -6.19 -4.37
C SER A 119 -17.99 -6.03 -3.63
N PRO A 120 -17.98 -5.68 -2.32
CA PRO A 120 -16.75 -5.65 -1.55
C PRO A 120 -15.94 -6.93 -1.74
N TRP A 121 -14.63 -6.81 -1.89
CA TRP A 121 -13.76 -7.98 -1.91
C TRP A 121 -13.92 -8.72 -0.57
N ALA A 122 -14.43 -9.95 -0.65
CA ALA A 122 -14.59 -10.82 0.50
C ALA A 122 -13.69 -12.03 0.29
N GLU A 123 -12.60 -12.09 1.04
CA GLU A 123 -11.77 -13.30 1.09
C GLU A 123 -12.64 -14.43 1.64
N PRO A 124 -12.76 -15.58 0.95
CA PRO A 124 -13.60 -16.69 1.42
C PRO A 124 -13.17 -17.28 2.78
N TYR A 125 -12.03 -16.85 3.35
CA TYR A 125 -11.47 -17.41 4.57
C TYR A 125 -10.89 -16.42 5.60
N ASN A 126 -11.03 -15.10 5.42
CA ASN A 126 -10.39 -14.06 6.28
C ASN A 126 -8.86 -14.18 6.48
N VAL A 127 -8.20 -15.16 5.85
CA VAL A 127 -6.76 -15.38 5.87
C VAL A 127 -6.21 -15.00 4.50
N GLY A 128 -5.19 -14.14 4.49
CA GLY A 128 -4.56 -13.68 3.27
C GLY A 128 -5.33 -12.59 2.54
N GLY A 129 -5.85 -11.58 3.23
CA GLY A 129 -6.06 -10.28 2.57
C GLY A 129 -4.71 -9.59 2.32
N PHE A 130 -4.68 -8.41 1.71
CA PHE A 130 -3.50 -7.53 1.79
C PHE A 130 -3.95 -6.15 2.23
N THR A 131 -3.06 -5.41 2.90
CA THR A 131 -3.29 -3.99 3.22
C THR A 131 -2.45 -3.17 2.25
N GLU A 132 -3.06 -2.22 1.56
CA GLU A 132 -2.39 -1.48 0.48
C GLU A 132 -1.20 -0.70 1.01
N PHE A 133 -1.32 0.01 2.14
CA PHE A 133 -0.26 0.83 2.70
C PHE A 133 0.93 -0.01 3.18
N ASN A 134 0.70 -1.04 3.99
CA ASN A 134 1.81 -1.86 4.45
C ASN A 134 2.44 -2.66 3.33
N THR A 135 1.65 -3.10 2.35
CA THR A 135 2.22 -3.75 1.16
C THR A 135 3.06 -2.77 0.36
N MET A 136 2.58 -1.55 0.12
CA MET A 136 3.31 -0.52 -0.62
C MET A 136 4.62 -0.16 0.08
N GLY A 137 4.59 0.05 1.40
CA GLY A 137 5.79 0.27 2.20
C GLY A 137 6.75 -0.92 2.16
N ALA A 138 6.25 -2.15 2.31
CA ALA A 138 7.09 -3.35 2.25
C ALA A 138 7.72 -3.56 0.87
N LEU A 139 7.00 -3.27 -0.22
CA LEU A 139 7.53 -3.31 -1.59
C LEU A 139 8.56 -2.19 -1.82
N MET A 140 8.30 -0.99 -1.31
CA MET A 140 9.29 0.10 -1.33
C MET A 140 10.57 -0.31 -0.59
N TRP A 141 10.45 -0.92 0.59
CA TRP A 141 11.59 -1.40 1.35
C TRP A 141 12.35 -2.50 0.63
N ARG A 142 11.65 -3.53 0.12
CA ARG A 142 12.28 -4.70 -0.50
C ARG A 142 12.96 -4.38 -1.83
N ASP A 143 12.28 -3.63 -2.70
CA ASP A 143 12.65 -3.51 -4.11
C ASP A 143 13.21 -2.12 -4.46
N PHE A 144 12.93 -1.11 -3.64
CA PHE A 144 13.24 0.29 -3.92
C PHE A 144 13.77 1.05 -2.70
N HIS A 145 14.45 0.38 -1.76
CA HIS A 145 14.85 0.95 -0.46
C HIS A 145 15.56 2.30 -0.61
N GLU A 146 16.53 2.37 -1.52
CA GLU A 146 17.37 3.54 -1.81
C GLU A 146 16.63 4.69 -2.52
N ARG A 147 15.35 4.51 -2.87
CA ARG A 147 14.51 5.52 -3.53
C ARG A 147 13.58 6.24 -2.58
N ALA A 148 13.65 5.95 -1.28
CA ALA A 148 12.90 6.61 -0.23
C ALA A 148 13.84 7.01 0.90
N HIS A 149 13.44 8.04 1.62
CA HIS A 149 14.05 8.43 2.88
C HIS A 149 13.24 7.81 4.02
N TRP A 150 13.86 6.90 4.79
CA TRP A 150 13.22 6.10 5.85
C TRP A 150 13.44 6.66 7.26
#